data_AF-A0A4P6Q3S6-F1
#
_entry.id   AF-A0A4P6Q3S6-F1
#
_cell.length_a   1.000
_cell.length_b   1.000
_cell.length_c   1.000
_cell.angle_alpha   90.00
_cell.angle_beta   90.00
_cell.angle_gamma   90.00
#
_symmetry.space_group_name_H-M   'P 1'
#
loop_
_entity.id
_entity.type
_entity.pdbx_description
1 polymer ?
#
loop_
_entity_poly.entity_id
_entity_poly.type
_entity_poly.pdbx_seq_one_letter_code
_entity_poly.pdbx_strand_id
1 'polypeptide(L)'
;MTRRQEPRPSPVRLCPGALADLAAALRPDWHRAAIDGAITGCVTAGWPWPRVVVGMVRTALDPDGQPYDLPRTVIRLGPPDLLHRPPQPADPAARDRYLQEMRDQLPPTEGQQMLPIVAPDETRARPP
;
A
#
# COMPACT_ATOMS: atom_id res chain seq x y z
N MET A 1 11.86 32.07 -9.80
CA MET A 1 11.58 30.63 -10.02
C MET A 1 11.63 29.91 -8.68
N THR A 2 10.49 29.71 -8.03
CA THR A 2 10.42 29.11 -6.69
C THR A 2 10.17 27.61 -6.86
N ARG A 3 11.15 26.76 -6.53
CA ARG A 3 10.95 25.30 -6.46
C ARG A 3 9.81 25.02 -5.48
N ARG A 4 8.71 24.42 -5.94
CA ARG A 4 7.72 23.81 -5.05
C ARG A 4 8.47 22.78 -4.20
N GLN A 5 8.54 23.01 -2.89
CA GLN A 5 8.98 21.96 -1.98
C GLN A 5 7.93 20.85 -2.03
N GLU A 6 8.32 19.67 -2.53
CA GLU A 6 7.50 18.49 -2.36
C GLU A 6 7.35 18.18 -0.87
N PRO A 7 6.13 17.89 -0.40
CA PRO A 7 5.90 17.51 0.98
C PRO A 7 6.70 16.25 1.27
N ARG A 8 7.58 16.30 2.28
CA ARG A 8 8.31 15.12 2.72
C ARG A 8 7.29 14.08 3.21
N PRO A 9 7.47 12.79 2.88
CA PRO A 9 6.58 11.73 3.33
C PRO A 9 6.53 11.73 4.86
N SER A 10 5.31 11.66 5.40
CA SER A 10 5.09 11.57 6.84
C SER A 10 5.64 10.23 7.36
N PRO A 11 6.17 10.18 8.59
CA PRO A 11 6.64 8.93 9.17
C PRO A 11 5.52 7.90 9.24
N VAL A 12 5.81 6.68 8.79
CA VAL A 12 4.85 5.56 8.82
C VAL A 12 4.51 5.25 10.27
N ARG A 13 3.25 5.45 10.66
CA ARG A 13 2.76 5.07 11.98
C ARG A 13 2.39 3.59 12.00
N LEU A 14 2.85 2.89 13.03
CA LEU A 14 2.47 1.51 13.31
C LEU A 14 1.01 1.49 13.78
N CYS A 15 0.19 0.62 13.20
CA CYS A 15 -1.21 0.46 13.61
C CYS A 15 -1.59 -1.02 13.69
N PRO A 16 -1.30 -1.69 14.82
CA PRO A 16 -1.66 -3.10 15.04
C PRO A 16 -3.16 -3.37 14.89
N GLY A 17 -4.00 -2.48 15.40
CA GLY A 17 -5.46 -2.60 15.30
C GLY A 17 -5.95 -2.66 13.86
N ALA A 18 -5.48 -1.74 13.00
CA ALA A 18 -5.87 -1.73 11.59
C ALA A 18 -5.39 -2.98 10.83
N LEU A 19 -4.21 -3.52 11.17
CA LEU A 19 -3.75 -4.77 10.58
C LEU A 19 -4.63 -5.95 11.03
N ALA A 20 -5.04 -5.97 12.30
CA ALA A 20 -5.94 -7.00 12.80
C ALA A 20 -7.35 -6.90 12.18
N ASP A 21 -7.86 -5.69 11.98
CA ASP A 21 -9.13 -5.44 11.28
C ASP A 21 -9.06 -5.94 9.83
N LEU A 22 -7.96 -5.67 9.12
CA LEU A 22 -7.72 -6.19 7.77
C LEU A 22 -7.70 -7.72 7.75
N ALA A 23 -6.98 -8.34 8.67
CA ALA A 23 -6.90 -9.80 8.75
C ALA A 23 -8.27 -10.43 9.03
N ALA A 24 -9.05 -9.86 9.94
CA ALA A 24 -10.42 -10.30 10.24
C ALA A 24 -11.37 -10.12 9.03
N ALA A 25 -11.16 -9.07 8.23
CA ALA A 25 -11.93 -8.87 7.00
C ALA A 25 -11.58 -9.90 5.91
N LEU A 26 -10.31 -10.30 5.80
CA LEU A 26 -9.85 -11.34 4.86
C LEU A 26 -10.24 -12.75 5.30
N ARG A 27 -10.26 -13.00 6.62
CA ARG A 27 -10.56 -14.29 7.24
C ARG A 27 -11.57 -14.12 8.38
N PRO A 28 -12.87 -14.01 8.07
CA PRO A 28 -13.93 -13.83 9.07
C PRO A 28 -14.07 -15.01 10.03
N ASP A 29 -13.55 -16.18 9.65
CA ASP A 29 -13.49 -17.39 10.47
C ASP A 29 -12.47 -17.30 11.61
N TRP A 30 -11.52 -16.36 11.53
CA TRP A 30 -10.48 -16.21 12.55
C TRP A 30 -10.97 -15.40 13.75
N HIS A 31 -10.61 -15.87 14.95
CA HIS A 31 -10.91 -15.15 16.17
C HIS A 31 -10.02 -13.91 16.33
N ARG A 32 -10.62 -12.74 16.53
CA ARG A 32 -9.91 -11.45 16.68
C ARG A 32 -8.76 -11.50 17.70
N ALA A 33 -9.02 -12.02 18.90
CA ALA A 33 -8.00 -12.14 19.93
C ALA A 33 -6.77 -12.98 19.51
N ALA A 34 -6.95 -13.98 18.66
CA ALA A 34 -5.83 -14.79 18.14
C ALA A 34 -4.99 -13.99 17.13
N ILE A 35 -5.63 -13.17 16.31
CA ILE A 35 -4.97 -12.25 15.38
C ILE A 35 -4.14 -11.22 16.16
N ASP A 36 -4.74 -10.56 17.15
CA ASP A 36 -4.07 -9.57 17.99
C ASP A 36 -2.88 -10.20 18.75
N GLY A 37 -3.07 -11.41 19.28
CA GLY A 37 -2.03 -12.17 19.96
C GLY A 37 -0.85 -12.52 19.04
N ALA A 38 -1.13 -12.95 17.80
CA ALA A 38 -0.10 -13.26 16.82
C ALA A 38 0.71 -12.01 16.41
N ILE A 39 0.03 -10.90 16.09
CA ILE A 39 0.69 -9.63 15.75
C ILE A 39 1.57 -9.15 16.90
N THR A 40 1.01 -9.15 18.12
CA THR A 40 1.73 -8.75 19.34
C THR A 40 2.94 -9.64 19.55
N GLY A 41 2.79 -10.96 19.47
CA GLY A 41 3.87 -11.92 19.64
C GLY A 41 5.05 -11.68 18.70
N CYS A 42 4.78 -11.41 17.41
CA CYS A 42 5.83 -11.07 16.44
C CYS A 42 6.51 -9.74 16.76
N VAL A 43 5.75 -8.70 17.09
CA VAL A 43 6.33 -7.38 17.44
C VAL A 43 7.19 -7.49 18.70
N THR A 44 6.72 -8.21 19.73
CA THR A 44 7.50 -8.44 20.97
C THR A 44 8.72 -9.30 20.75
N ALA A 45 8.71 -10.18 19.73
CA ALA A 45 9.87 -10.94 19.29
C ALA A 45 10.89 -10.08 18.49
N GLY A 46 10.69 -8.76 18.42
CA GLY A 46 11.60 -7.82 17.78
C GLY A 46 11.46 -7.77 16.26
N TRP A 47 10.34 -8.25 15.71
CA TRP A 47 10.19 -8.30 14.26
C TRP A 47 9.91 -6.92 13.67
N PRO A 48 10.56 -6.55 12.55
CA PRO A 48 10.27 -5.29 11.87
C PRO A 48 8.80 -5.24 11.44
N TRP A 49 8.14 -4.10 11.65
CA TRP A 49 6.73 -3.95 11.30
C TRP A 49 6.37 -4.31 9.84
N PRO A 50 7.14 -3.90 8.81
CA PRO A 50 6.84 -4.31 7.43
C PRO A 50 6.82 -5.83 7.26
N ARG A 51 7.68 -6.54 8.00
CA ARG A 51 7.75 -8.00 7.99
C ARG A 51 6.50 -8.64 8.61
N VAL A 52 5.98 -8.05 9.69
CA VAL A 52 4.73 -8.48 10.33
C VAL A 52 3.53 -8.27 9.40
N VAL A 53 3.45 -7.10 8.74
CA VAL A 53 2.36 -6.79 7.79
C VAL A 53 2.34 -7.78 6.63
N VAL A 54 3.48 -7.98 5.96
CA VAL A 54 3.55 -8.90 4.81
C VAL A 54 3.29 -10.34 5.25
N GLY A 55 3.80 -10.73 6.41
CA GLY A 55 3.51 -12.01 7.03
C GLY A 55 2.01 -12.25 7.19
N MET A 56 1.32 -11.31 7.83
CA MET A 56 -0.10 -11.43 8.12
C MET A 56 -0.94 -11.50 6.86
N VAL A 57 -0.66 -10.65 5.86
CA VAL A 57 -1.37 -10.70 4.58
C VAL A 57 -1.17 -12.05 3.88
N ARG A 58 0.05 -12.59 3.86
CA ARG A 58 0.29 -13.90 3.27
C ARG A 58 -0.39 -15.04 4.02
N THR A 59 -0.35 -15.02 5.36
CA THR A 59 -1.04 -16.02 6.18
C THR A 59 -2.55 -15.96 5.97
N ALA A 60 -3.12 -14.76 5.84
CA ALA A 60 -4.56 -14.59 5.60
C ALA A 60 -5.00 -15.05 4.21
N LEU A 61 -4.12 -14.94 3.21
CA LEU A 61 -4.38 -15.41 1.84
C LEU A 61 -4.11 -16.92 1.65
N ASP A 62 -3.47 -17.59 2.62
CA ASP A 62 -3.30 -19.04 2.62
C ASP A 62 -4.62 -19.71 3.04
N PRO A 63 -5.23 -20.58 2.21
CA PRO A 63 -6.49 -21.26 2.55
C PRO A 63 -6.43 -22.02 3.88
N ASP A 64 -5.30 -22.66 4.16
CA ASP A 64 -5.08 -23.44 5.37
C ASP A 64 -4.41 -22.63 6.48
N GLY A 65 -4.12 -21.35 6.21
CA GLY A 65 -3.47 -20.45 7.15
C GLY A 65 -4.28 -20.24 8.43
N GLN A 66 -3.55 -20.07 9.53
CA GLN A 66 -4.11 -19.72 10.83
C GLN A 66 -3.30 -18.58 11.47
N PRO A 67 -3.88 -17.77 12.37
CA PRO A 67 -3.18 -16.63 12.96
C PRO A 67 -1.83 -16.99 13.61
N TYR A 68 -1.77 -18.15 14.28
CA TYR A 68 -0.57 -18.65 14.95
C TYR A 68 0.52 -19.15 13.99
N ASP A 69 0.23 -19.29 12.69
CA ASP A 69 1.22 -19.61 11.67
C ASP A 69 1.99 -18.39 11.17
N LEU A 70 1.58 -17.17 11.57
CA LEU A 70 2.28 -15.93 11.23
C LEU A 70 3.81 -16.02 11.43
N PRO A 71 4.34 -16.59 12.53
CA PRO A 71 5.78 -16.76 12.68
C PRO A 71 6.39 -17.69 11.62
N ARG A 72 5.69 -18.75 11.21
CA ARG A 72 6.15 -19.70 10.20
C ARG A 72 6.12 -19.11 8.80
N THR A 73 5.05 -18.41 8.45
CA THR A 73 4.91 -17.73 7.15
C THR A 73 6.00 -16.69 6.93
N VAL A 74 6.39 -16.01 8.01
CA VAL A 74 7.43 -14.99 7.97
C VAL A 74 8.85 -15.57 7.94
N ILE A 75 9.11 -16.74 8.50
CA ILE A 75 10.42 -17.39 8.34
C ILE A 75 10.68 -17.72 6.85
N ARG A 76 9.64 -18.14 6.12
CA ARG A 76 9.71 -18.43 4.67
C ARG A 76 9.92 -17.20 3.78
N LEU A 77 9.71 -15.98 4.31
CA LEU A 77 9.83 -14.73 3.55
C LEU A 77 11.29 -14.32 3.24
N GLY A 78 12.29 -15.01 3.79
CA GLY A 78 13.70 -14.64 3.60
C GLY A 78 14.07 -13.33 4.31
N PRO A 79 15.27 -12.76 4.07
CA PRO A 79 15.67 -11.49 4.65
C PRO A 79 14.80 -10.32 4.14
N PRO A 80 14.55 -9.29 4.98
CA PRO A 80 13.65 -8.17 4.67
C PRO A 80 14.06 -7.32 3.46
N ASP A 81 15.31 -7.42 3.00
CA ASP A 81 15.82 -6.71 1.82
C ASP A 81 15.07 -7.05 0.51
N LEU A 82 14.37 -8.19 0.47
CA LEU A 82 13.57 -8.59 -0.70
C LEU A 82 12.27 -7.79 -0.86
N LEU A 83 11.82 -7.06 0.18
CA LEU A 83 10.60 -6.25 0.12
C LEU A 83 10.81 -4.89 -0.56
N HIS A 84 12.06 -4.45 -0.74
CA HIS A 84 12.40 -3.19 -1.39
C HIS A 84 12.77 -3.32 -2.87
N ARG A 85 12.87 -4.54 -3.39
CA ARG A 85 13.13 -4.74 -4.82
C ARG A 85 11.79 -4.80 -5.55
N PRO A 86 11.41 -3.81 -6.37
CA PRO A 86 10.36 -4.05 -7.35
C PRO A 86 10.73 -5.30 -8.15
N PRO A 87 9.78 -6.17 -8.52
CA PRO A 87 10.08 -7.30 -9.39
C PRO A 87 10.70 -6.72 -10.67
N GLN A 88 12.03 -6.81 -10.77
CA GLN A 88 12.67 -6.60 -12.05
C GLN A 88 12.21 -7.78 -12.90
N PRO A 89 11.53 -7.56 -14.04
CA PRO A 89 11.38 -8.64 -14.98
C PRO A 89 12.79 -9.19 -15.25
N ALA A 90 12.93 -10.51 -15.13
CA ALA A 90 14.22 -11.19 -15.29
C ALA A 90 14.84 -10.91 -16.67
N ASP A 91 14.01 -10.49 -17.62
CA ASP A 91 14.37 -10.07 -18.97
C ASP A 91 14.05 -8.56 -19.17
N PRO A 92 15.07 -7.72 -19.42
CA PRO A 92 14.89 -6.32 -19.80
C PRO A 92 13.95 -6.14 -21.00
N ALA A 93 13.94 -7.08 -21.96
CA ALA A 93 13.07 -7.00 -23.13
C ALA A 93 11.58 -7.20 -22.77
N ALA A 94 11.28 -8.00 -21.74
CA ALA A 94 9.93 -8.15 -21.22
C ALA A 94 9.44 -6.87 -20.51
N ARG A 95 10.36 -6.13 -19.84
CA ARG A 95 10.05 -4.82 -19.26
C ARG A 95 9.62 -3.83 -20.32
N ASP A 96 10.40 -3.75 -21.39
CA ASP A 96 10.21 -2.73 -22.41
C ASP A 96 8.92 -3.00 -23.20
N ARG A 97 8.56 -4.27 -23.44
CA ARG A 97 7.24 -4.64 -23.97
C ARG A 97 6.09 -4.25 -23.05
N TYR A 98 6.17 -4.55 -21.76
CA TYR A 98 5.12 -4.17 -20.79
C TYR A 98 4.92 -2.65 -20.72
N LEU A 99 6.00 -1.88 -20.73
CA LEU A 99 5.92 -0.41 -20.73
C LEU A 99 5.36 0.15 -22.04
N GLN A 100 5.68 -0.49 -23.17
CA GLN A 100 5.12 -0.14 -24.48
C GLN A 100 3.61 -0.45 -24.52
N GLU A 101 3.20 -1.63 -24.09
CA GLU A 101 1.78 -2.05 -24.01
C GLU A 101 0.97 -1.13 -23.10
N MET A 102 1.52 -0.71 -21.94
CA MET A 102 0.84 0.26 -21.07
C MET A 102 0.73 1.65 -21.71
N ARG A 103 1.73 2.07 -22.49
CA ARG A 103 1.69 3.35 -23.22
C ARG A 103 0.64 3.33 -24.32
N ASP A 104 0.50 2.21 -25.01
CA ASP A 104 -0.47 2.04 -26.09
C ASP A 104 -1.91 1.87 -25.56
N GLN A 105 -2.08 1.43 -24.30
CA GLN A 105 -3.38 1.32 -23.62
C GLN A 105 -3.85 2.62 -22.96
N LEU A 106 -2.99 3.64 -22.83
CA LEU A 106 -3.44 4.96 -22.40
C LEU A 106 -4.25 5.58 -23.55
N PRO A 107 -5.51 6.00 -23.31
CA PRO A 107 -6.25 6.72 -24.33
C PRO A 107 -5.41 7.94 -24.78
N PRO A 108 -5.44 8.30 -26.07
CA PRO A 108 -4.83 9.56 -26.49
C PRO A 108 -5.40 10.62 -25.56
N THR A 109 -4.53 11.45 -25.00
CA THR A 109 -4.94 12.58 -24.16
C THR A 109 -5.66 13.55 -25.09
N GLU A 110 -6.92 13.26 -25.43
CA GLU A 110 -7.79 14.12 -26.20
C GLU A 110 -8.01 15.35 -25.35
N GLY A 111 -7.28 16.41 -25.68
CA GLY A 111 -7.52 17.73 -25.17
C GLY A 111 -7.33 17.85 -23.66
N GLN A 112 -6.28 18.58 -23.29
CA GLN A 112 -6.53 19.72 -22.40
C GLN A 112 -7.71 20.52 -22.99
N GLN A 113 -8.95 20.13 -22.67
CA GLN A 113 -10.04 21.07 -22.63
C GLN A 113 -9.66 22.02 -21.49
N MET A 114 -8.98 23.10 -21.89
CA MET A 114 -8.99 24.37 -21.19
C MET A 114 -10.45 24.66 -20.84
N LEU A 115 -10.87 24.21 -19.65
CA LEU A 115 -11.97 24.85 -18.98
C LEU A 115 -11.55 26.31 -18.85
N PRO A 116 -12.24 27.27 -19.46
CA PRO A 116 -11.95 28.66 -19.21
C PRO A 116 -12.09 28.85 -17.70
N ILE A 117 -11.02 29.29 -17.06
CA ILE A 117 -11.04 29.76 -15.69
C ILE A 117 -12.03 30.91 -15.69
N VAL A 118 -13.27 30.64 -15.31
CA VAL A 118 -14.28 31.67 -15.07
C VAL A 118 -13.73 32.47 -13.90
N ALA A 119 -13.29 33.70 -14.19
CA ALA A 119 -12.92 34.67 -13.18
C ALA A 119 -14.10 34.84 -12.21
N PRO A 120 -13.87 34.84 -10.89
CA PRO A 120 -14.95 35.12 -9.95
C PRO A 120 -15.46 36.54 -10.19
N ASP A 121 -16.76 36.64 -10.44
CA ASP A 121 -17.53 37.87 -10.62
C ASP A 121 -17.40 38.74 -9.35
N GLU A 122 -16.59 39.81 -9.43
CA GLU A 122 -16.53 40.87 -8.43
C GLU A 122 -17.73 41.82 -8.58
N THR A 123 -18.94 41.32 -8.33
CA THR A 123 -20.10 42.21 -8.23
C THR A 123 -21.03 41.82 -7.09
N ARG A 124 -20.49 41.76 -5.86
CA ARG A 124 -21.33 41.90 -4.66
C ARG A 124 -21.37 43.36 -4.23
N ALA A 125 -22.31 44.07 -4.86
CA ALA A 125 -22.79 45.36 -4.42
C ALA A 125 -23.24 45.32 -2.94
N ARG A 126 -22.88 46.37 -2.22
CA ARG A 126 -23.36 46.77 -0.90
C ARG A 126 -23.62 48.29 -0.98
N PRO A 127 -24.41 48.88 -0.09
CA PRO A 127 -25.84 48.75 0.19
C PRO A 127 -26.59 50.02 -0.31
N PRO A 128 -27.85 50.26 0.10
CA PRO A 128 -28.05 51.18 1.24
C PRO A 128 -28.73 50.53 2.45
#